data_AF-A0A257AAZ3-F1
#
_entry.id   AF-A0A257AAZ3-F1
#
_cell.length_a   1.000
_cell.length_b   1.000
_cell.length_c   1.000
_cell.angle_alpha   90.00
_cell.angle_beta   90.00
_cell.angle_gamma   90.00
#
_symmetry.space_group_name_H-M   'P 1'
#
loop_
_entity.id
_entity.type
_entity.pdbx_description
1 polymer ?
#
loop_
_entity_poly.entity_id
_entity_poly.type
_entity_poly.pdbx_seq_one_letter_code
_entity_poly.pdbx_strand_id
1 'polypeptide(L)'
;MADLITGYLFEPSLKPLRPKRWGDEVRKLLRRAEEEGLELAIIAHLRGLDGPGSSLDLPSFKRKLTKPGANLLREVPSTVTFTSNFYIKVSFSLAEDPDSIVYVAPWYGIDEDEPYVIKPCRKGGKVELRVLGDRGKLVRELSNKLSYREAPALVFSELFGIKGVKVTCKEIPLMALAGGMESSNAFVIALIAAASMLSGANLTWSDIFEKALYLENDLLGTSTGGQGHLAAILGGVHRHIWLLGLKGVESAFSIPLLDRETTEYFEDHVLIVQAGKKYSNGKPAEPRTSRLVNNLWVDLLVDEDPVGLRLHGEKVKLAYEYAEALKYKDLAKVVGLVNRYVDIRNELCKRWFAIALGLARDAKISLREKYKRKLEEDPDLSYYYEKEGRALAEDLSLYAYGPLGELIREAREEGIAIMPLG
;
A
#
# COMPACT_ATOMS: atom_id res chain seq x y z
N MET A 1 -26.71 -0.10 -29.88
CA MET A 1 -25.48 -0.43 -30.64
C MET A 1 -24.36 0.35 -29.97
N ALA A 2 -23.76 -0.09 -28.87
CA ALA A 2 -23.13 -1.39 -28.61
C ALA A 2 -21.99 -1.68 -29.59
N ASP A 3 -20.91 -0.92 -29.46
CA ASP A 3 -19.54 -1.33 -29.73
C ASP A 3 -18.76 -0.98 -28.43
N LEU A 4 -18.65 -1.90 -27.46
CA LEU A 4 -17.53 -2.83 -27.35
C LEU A 4 -16.17 -2.16 -27.63
N ILE A 5 -15.77 -1.27 -26.71
CA ILE A 5 -14.34 -1.05 -26.43
C ILE A 5 -13.86 -2.26 -25.62
N THR A 6 -13.75 -3.39 -26.31
CA THR A 6 -12.91 -4.51 -25.92
C THR A 6 -11.47 -4.16 -26.27
N GLY A 7 -10.58 -4.28 -25.29
CA GLY A 7 -9.18 -4.59 -25.57
C GLY A 7 -8.26 -3.40 -25.85
N TYR A 8 -8.12 -2.50 -24.89
CA TYR A 8 -6.75 -2.16 -24.46
C TYR A 8 -6.59 -2.67 -23.04
N LEU A 9 -6.26 -3.97 -22.94
CA LEU A 9 -5.44 -4.44 -21.84
C LEU A 9 -4.13 -3.67 -21.96
N PHE A 10 -4.01 -2.57 -21.22
CA PHE A 10 -2.73 -1.96 -20.95
C PHE A 10 -1.91 -3.03 -20.23
N GLU A 11 -0.93 -3.61 -20.92
CA GLU A 11 0.27 -4.07 -20.23
C GLU A 11 1.01 -2.80 -19.83
N PRO A 12 1.20 -2.51 -18.53
CA PRO A 12 2.31 -1.66 -18.11
C PRO A 12 3.55 -2.48 -18.41
N SER A 13 3.95 -2.54 -19.69
CA SER A 13 5.12 -3.29 -20.06
C SER A 13 6.27 -2.63 -19.32
N LEU A 14 7.01 -3.37 -18.49
CA LEU A 14 8.38 -3.06 -18.11
C LEU A 14 9.26 -3.10 -19.36
N LYS A 15 8.90 -2.35 -20.41
CA LYS A 15 9.81 -2.11 -21.52
C LYS A 15 11.04 -1.50 -20.85
N PRO A 16 12.21 -2.15 -21.00
CA PRO A 16 13.44 -1.59 -20.49
C PRO A 16 13.50 -0.13 -20.94
N LEU A 17 13.69 0.78 -19.98
CA LEU A 17 13.87 2.17 -20.33
C LEU A 17 15.10 2.28 -21.22
N ARG A 18 15.16 3.27 -22.09
CA ARG A 18 16.37 3.60 -22.85
C ARG A 18 17.17 4.61 -22.02
N PRO A 19 17.97 4.15 -21.05
CA PRO A 19 18.63 5.06 -20.13
C PRO A 19 19.80 5.74 -20.87
N LYS A 20 20.17 6.92 -20.40
CA LYS A 20 21.31 7.66 -20.98
C LYS A 20 22.65 7.10 -20.52
N ARG A 21 22.66 6.45 -19.35
CA ARG A 21 23.84 5.85 -18.69
C ARG A 21 23.59 4.38 -18.36
N TRP A 22 24.62 3.56 -18.52
CA TRP A 22 24.57 2.11 -18.26
C TRP A 22 25.74 1.70 -17.37
N GLY A 23 25.56 0.61 -16.60
CA GLY A 23 26.57 -0.13 -15.82
C GLY A 23 27.83 0.66 -15.45
N ASP A 24 28.82 0.69 -16.35
CA ASP A 24 30.13 1.33 -16.18
C ASP A 24 30.06 2.80 -15.75
N GLU A 25 29.18 3.59 -16.35
CA GLU A 25 29.03 5.01 -15.99
C GLU A 25 28.40 5.17 -14.61
N VAL A 26 27.42 4.34 -14.28
CA VAL A 26 26.82 4.32 -12.95
C VAL A 26 27.85 3.93 -11.90
N ARG A 27 28.66 2.90 -12.16
CA ARG A 27 29.74 2.49 -11.25
C ARG A 27 30.80 3.57 -11.07
N LYS A 28 31.15 4.32 -12.12
CA LYS A 28 32.04 5.48 -12.01
C LYS A 28 31.45 6.56 -11.10
N LEU A 29 30.15 6.84 -11.20
CA LEU A 29 29.47 7.80 -10.33
C LEU A 29 29.45 7.34 -8.87
N LEU A 30 29.11 6.08 -8.63
CA LEU A 30 29.09 5.50 -7.28
C LEU A 30 30.49 5.51 -6.65
N ARG A 31 31.52 5.09 -7.41
CA ARG A 31 32.91 5.13 -6.95
C ARG A 31 33.36 6.56 -6.63
N ARG A 32 33.05 7.52 -7.49
CA ARG A 32 33.38 8.92 -7.26
C ARG A 32 32.71 9.44 -5.99
N ALA A 33 31.44 9.09 -5.76
CA ALA A 33 30.73 9.46 -4.53
C ALA A 33 31.42 8.87 -3.29
N GLU A 34 31.85 7.60 -3.35
CA GLU A 34 32.62 6.97 -2.27
C GLU A 34 33.98 7.67 -2.04
N GLU A 35 34.74 7.97 -3.10
CA GLU A 35 36.02 8.68 -3.03
C GLU A 35 35.88 10.10 -2.46
N GLU A 36 34.76 10.78 -2.75
CA GLU A 36 34.43 12.12 -2.24
C GLU A 36 33.74 12.09 -0.87
N GLY A 37 33.47 10.92 -0.28
CA GLY A 37 32.76 10.78 0.99
C GLY A 37 31.29 11.22 0.94
N LEU A 38 30.68 11.22 -0.25
CA LEU A 38 29.29 11.60 -0.48
C LEU A 38 28.36 10.41 -0.32
N GLU A 39 27.42 10.50 0.63
CA GLU A 39 26.38 9.49 0.76
C GLU A 39 25.26 9.72 -0.27
N LEU A 40 25.08 8.75 -1.16
CA LEU A 40 23.94 8.72 -2.07
C LEU A 40 22.77 8.01 -1.38
N ALA A 41 21.77 8.77 -0.95
CA ALA A 41 20.60 8.22 -0.28
C ALA A 41 19.31 8.94 -0.69
N ILE A 42 18.20 8.21 -0.62
CA ILE A 42 16.85 8.75 -0.67
C ILE A 42 16.24 8.63 0.72
N ILE A 43 15.74 9.76 1.23
CA ILE A 43 14.89 9.79 2.43
C ILE A 43 13.45 9.86 1.93
N ALA A 44 12.67 8.82 2.24
CA ALA A 44 11.29 8.71 1.82
C ALA A 44 10.40 8.71 3.05
N HIS A 45 9.50 9.70 3.14
CA HIS A 45 8.57 9.81 4.25
C HIS A 45 7.52 8.70 4.22
N LEU A 46 7.06 8.33 5.40
CA LEU A 46 6.06 7.28 5.59
C LEU A 46 4.67 7.87 5.76
N ARG A 47 3.65 7.12 5.38
CA ARG A 47 2.25 7.51 5.60
C ARG A 47 1.98 7.54 7.11
N GLY A 48 1.45 8.65 7.61
CA GLY A 48 1.13 8.86 9.02
C GLY A 48 -0.28 8.45 9.39
N LEU A 49 -1.27 9.23 8.95
CA LEU A 49 -2.67 9.07 9.34
C LEU A 49 -3.54 8.71 8.14
N ASP A 50 -4.40 7.70 8.31
CA ASP A 50 -5.56 7.48 7.43
C ASP A 50 -6.77 8.25 7.94
N GLY A 51 -7.57 8.76 7.02
CA GLY A 51 -8.92 9.23 7.29
C GLY A 51 -9.98 8.54 6.43
N PRO A 52 -11.23 9.02 6.49
CA PRO A 52 -12.24 8.70 5.50
C PRO A 52 -11.69 8.78 4.07
N GLY A 53 -11.70 7.64 3.40
CA GLY A 53 -11.15 7.49 2.05
C GLY A 53 -10.00 6.49 1.93
N SER A 54 -9.36 6.03 3.01
CA SER A 54 -8.12 5.23 2.90
C SER A 54 -8.21 3.85 2.25
N SER A 55 -9.43 3.35 1.99
CA SER A 55 -9.63 2.13 1.17
C SER A 55 -10.03 2.43 -0.28
N LEU A 56 -10.28 3.71 -0.61
CA LEU A 56 -10.81 4.13 -1.92
C LEU A 56 -9.71 4.21 -2.99
N ASP A 57 -8.45 4.10 -2.58
CA ASP A 57 -7.27 4.05 -3.43
C ASP A 57 -7.04 2.65 -4.02
N LEU A 58 -7.72 1.61 -3.54
CA LEU A 58 -7.61 0.27 -4.13
C LEU A 58 -8.16 0.26 -5.58
N PRO A 59 -7.53 -0.45 -6.53
CA PRO A 59 -7.92 -0.43 -7.95
C PRO A 59 -9.39 -0.74 -8.21
N SER A 60 -9.98 -1.71 -7.50
CA SER A 60 -11.39 -2.07 -7.63
C SER A 60 -12.31 -0.92 -7.19
N PHE A 61 -11.98 -0.23 -6.10
CA PHE A 61 -12.71 0.93 -5.59
C PHE A 61 -12.63 2.11 -6.55
N LYS A 62 -11.42 2.44 -7.01
CA LYS A 62 -11.22 3.52 -7.99
C LYS A 62 -12.06 3.31 -9.25
N ARG A 63 -12.15 2.07 -9.78
CA ARG A 63 -12.94 1.77 -10.98
C ARG A 63 -14.45 1.78 -10.71
N LYS A 64 -14.90 1.00 -9.72
CA LYS A 64 -16.34 0.76 -9.49
C LYS A 64 -17.07 1.95 -8.86
N LEU A 65 -16.37 2.78 -8.07
CA LEU A 65 -17.00 3.90 -7.36
C LEU A 65 -16.82 5.25 -8.07
N THR A 66 -16.06 5.29 -9.17
CA THR A 66 -16.08 6.47 -10.04
C THR A 66 -17.40 6.48 -10.81
N LYS A 67 -18.21 7.50 -10.57
CA LYS A 67 -19.47 7.67 -11.28
C LYS A 67 -19.21 7.90 -12.78
N PRO A 68 -19.89 7.19 -13.69
CA PRO A 68 -19.78 7.44 -15.12
C PRO A 68 -20.09 8.91 -15.45
N GLY A 69 -19.19 9.57 -16.18
CA GLY A 69 -19.33 10.99 -16.52
C GLY A 69 -19.12 11.97 -15.36
N ALA A 70 -18.53 11.53 -14.24
CA ALA A 70 -18.20 12.41 -13.12
C ALA A 70 -17.40 13.63 -13.58
N ASN A 71 -17.91 14.82 -13.25
CA ASN A 71 -17.29 16.10 -13.57
C ASN A 71 -17.00 16.94 -12.31
N LEU A 72 -17.38 16.44 -11.12
CA LEU A 72 -17.11 17.07 -9.83
C LEU A 72 -16.16 16.21 -8.98
N LEU A 73 -15.23 16.86 -8.27
CA LEU A 73 -14.27 16.17 -7.39
C LEU A 73 -14.91 15.39 -6.22
N ARG A 74 -16.18 15.66 -5.89
CA ARG A 74 -16.93 14.91 -4.87
C ARG A 74 -17.53 13.60 -5.39
N GLU A 75 -17.53 13.39 -6.70
CA GLU A 75 -18.06 12.19 -7.37
C GLU A 75 -16.97 11.18 -7.72
N VAL A 76 -15.71 11.53 -7.44
CA VAL A 76 -14.54 10.72 -7.75
C VAL A 76 -13.94 10.21 -6.43
N PRO A 77 -13.60 8.92 -6.33
CA PRO A 77 -12.89 8.37 -5.19
C PRO A 77 -11.66 9.21 -4.85
N SER A 78 -11.50 9.54 -3.57
CA SER A 78 -10.35 10.30 -3.09
C SER A 78 -9.93 9.86 -1.71
N THR A 79 -8.67 10.12 -1.40
CA THR A 79 -8.08 9.82 -0.09
C THR A 79 -7.38 11.07 0.42
N VAL A 80 -7.48 11.35 1.72
CA VAL A 80 -6.60 12.31 2.39
C VAL A 80 -5.46 11.55 3.04
N THR A 81 -4.23 12.01 2.80
CA THR A 81 -3.01 11.46 3.39
C THR A 81 -2.34 12.53 4.23
N PHE A 82 -2.05 12.20 5.49
CA PHE A 82 -1.06 12.93 6.28
C PHE A 82 0.24 12.15 6.23
N THR A 83 1.28 12.75 5.69
CA THR A 83 2.62 12.18 5.76
C THR A 83 3.19 12.36 7.16
N SER A 84 3.80 11.31 7.70
CA SER A 84 4.45 11.34 9.01
C SER A 84 5.86 11.93 8.96
N ASN A 85 6.36 12.33 10.12
CA ASN A 85 7.78 12.63 10.32
C ASN A 85 8.66 11.36 10.36
N PHE A 86 8.07 10.16 10.38
CA PHE A 86 8.85 8.95 10.16
C PHE A 86 9.23 8.82 8.69
N TYR A 87 10.41 8.25 8.46
CA TYR A 87 10.97 8.05 7.14
C TYR A 87 11.69 6.71 7.08
N ILE A 88 11.99 6.26 5.86
CA ILE A 88 13.09 5.35 5.63
C ILE A 88 14.24 6.08 4.94
N LYS A 89 15.46 5.68 5.26
CA LYS A 89 16.65 6.09 4.52
C LYS A 89 17.21 4.90 3.76
N VAL A 90 17.22 5.00 2.43
CA VAL A 90 17.78 3.98 1.55
C VAL A 90 19.02 4.55 0.89
N SER A 91 20.18 3.93 1.13
CA SER A 91 21.45 4.34 0.53
C SER A 91 21.85 3.42 -0.62
N PHE A 92 22.65 3.98 -1.53
CA PHE A 92 23.13 3.32 -2.73
C PHE A 92 24.64 3.48 -2.83
N SER A 93 25.37 2.38 -2.91
CA SER A 93 26.83 2.38 -3.02
C SER A 93 27.30 1.37 -4.06
N LEU A 94 28.59 1.33 -4.33
CA LEU A 94 29.17 0.35 -5.24
C LEU A 94 29.10 -1.04 -4.59
N ALA A 95 28.66 -2.05 -5.35
CA ALA A 95 28.81 -3.45 -4.94
C ALA A 95 30.24 -3.93 -5.24
N GLU A 96 30.78 -4.79 -4.38
CA GLU A 96 32.10 -5.41 -4.61
C GLU A 96 32.14 -6.20 -5.92
N ASP A 97 31.09 -6.97 -6.20
CA ASP A 97 30.91 -7.67 -7.47
C ASP A 97 30.14 -6.76 -8.47
N PRO A 98 30.78 -6.32 -9.57
CA PRO A 98 30.20 -5.38 -10.53
C PRO A 98 29.01 -5.95 -11.33
N ASP A 99 28.82 -7.27 -11.32
CA ASP A 99 27.72 -7.95 -11.99
C ASP A 99 26.54 -8.27 -11.06
N SER A 100 26.65 -7.91 -9.78
CA SER A 100 25.64 -8.20 -8.77
C SER A 100 24.78 -6.99 -8.41
N ILE A 101 23.61 -7.27 -7.86
CA ILE A 101 22.84 -6.32 -7.04
C ILE A 101 22.84 -6.89 -5.63
N VAL A 102 23.31 -6.09 -4.68
CA VAL A 102 23.42 -6.46 -3.26
C VAL A 102 22.34 -5.73 -2.49
N TYR A 103 21.57 -6.42 -1.68
CA TYR A 103 20.57 -5.83 -0.81
C TYR A 103 20.86 -6.12 0.66
N VAL A 104 20.88 -5.08 1.48
CA VAL A 104 21.07 -5.12 2.92
C VAL A 104 19.91 -4.39 3.59
N ALA A 105 19.30 -5.02 4.58
CA ALA A 105 18.20 -4.48 5.35
C ALA A 105 18.16 -5.13 6.73
N PRO A 106 19.00 -4.69 7.69
CA PRO A 106 19.19 -5.37 8.97
C PRO A 106 17.87 -5.43 9.77
N TRP A 107 17.07 -4.37 9.69
CA TRP A 107 15.73 -4.26 10.29
C TRP A 107 14.72 -5.30 9.76
N TYR A 108 15.04 -5.97 8.67
CA TYR A 108 14.25 -7.04 8.05
C TYR A 108 15.00 -8.39 8.03
N GLY A 109 16.08 -8.52 8.80
CA GLY A 109 16.89 -9.74 8.93
C GLY A 109 17.75 -10.05 7.70
N ILE A 110 18.24 -9.01 7.02
CA ILE A 110 19.22 -9.12 5.93
C ILE A 110 20.43 -8.28 6.32
N ASP A 111 21.39 -8.90 6.98
CA ASP A 111 22.52 -8.22 7.60
C ASP A 111 23.66 -7.94 6.62
N GLU A 112 24.63 -7.11 7.03
CA GLU A 112 25.79 -6.80 6.18
C GLU A 112 26.70 -8.00 5.95
N ASP A 113 26.81 -8.89 6.94
CA ASP A 113 27.65 -10.10 6.88
C ASP A 113 26.99 -11.22 6.04
N GLU A 114 25.66 -11.18 5.90
CA GLU A 114 24.88 -12.11 5.09
C GLU A 114 23.92 -11.34 4.16
N PRO A 115 24.48 -10.59 3.18
CA PRO A 115 23.67 -9.74 2.34
C PRO A 115 22.90 -10.56 1.30
N TYR A 116 21.75 -10.06 0.87
CA TYR A 116 20.98 -10.70 -0.18
C TYR A 116 21.56 -10.34 -1.56
N VAL A 117 22.28 -11.27 -2.18
CA VAL A 117 23.00 -11.04 -3.44
C VAL A 117 22.26 -11.68 -4.62
N ILE A 118 21.92 -10.85 -5.61
CA ILE A 118 21.23 -11.28 -6.83
C ILE A 118 22.14 -11.00 -8.02
N LYS A 119 22.38 -12.03 -8.84
CA LYS A 119 23.05 -11.88 -10.13
C LYS A 119 22.02 -11.88 -11.27
N PRO A 120 21.78 -10.72 -11.90
CA PRO A 120 21.00 -10.68 -13.12
C PRO A 120 21.79 -11.26 -14.30
N CYS A 121 21.23 -12.28 -14.94
CA CYS A 121 21.73 -12.83 -16.20
C CYS A 121 20.69 -12.63 -17.30
N ARG A 122 21.14 -12.32 -18.53
CA ARG A 122 20.23 -12.23 -19.68
C ARG A 122 20.26 -13.54 -20.46
N LYS A 123 19.09 -14.13 -20.67
CA LYS A 123 18.91 -15.29 -21.55
C LYS A 123 17.71 -15.03 -22.47
N GLY A 124 17.94 -15.05 -23.78
CA GLY A 124 16.89 -14.83 -24.77
C GLY A 124 16.17 -13.47 -24.68
N GLY A 125 16.85 -12.41 -24.23
CA GLY A 125 16.28 -11.06 -24.12
C GLY A 125 15.50 -10.76 -22.83
N LYS A 126 15.39 -11.73 -21.91
CA LYS A 126 14.81 -11.54 -20.56
C LYS A 126 15.90 -11.55 -19.49
N VAL A 127 15.75 -10.76 -18.44
CA VAL A 127 16.61 -10.90 -17.25
C VAL A 127 16.08 -12.06 -16.40
N GLU A 128 16.89 -13.12 -16.32
CA GLU A 128 16.78 -14.14 -15.29
C GLU A 128 17.49 -13.63 -14.04
N LEU A 129 16.80 -13.63 -12.90
CA LEU A 129 17.36 -13.28 -11.60
C LEU A 129 17.80 -14.56 -10.89
N ARG A 130 19.09 -14.65 -10.57
CA ARG A 130 19.69 -15.77 -9.84
C ARG A 130 20.07 -15.34 -8.44
N VAL A 131 19.46 -15.97 -7.44
CA VAL A 131 19.79 -15.73 -6.04
C VAL A 131 21.01 -16.57 -5.68
N LEU A 132 22.04 -15.91 -5.15
CA LEU A 132 23.23 -16.59 -4.64
C LEU A 132 23.12 -16.75 -3.13
N GLY A 133 23.50 -17.91 -2.61
CA GLY A 133 23.71 -18.14 -1.18
C GLY A 133 25.18 -18.09 -0.81
N ASP A 134 25.48 -18.54 0.41
CA ASP A 134 26.83 -18.62 0.93
C ASP A 134 27.82 -19.20 -0.09
N ARG A 135 28.93 -18.49 -0.28
CA ARG A 135 30.01 -18.85 -1.21
C ARG A 135 29.63 -18.78 -2.70
N GLY A 136 28.60 -18.01 -3.05
CA GLY A 136 28.26 -17.69 -4.44
C GLY A 136 27.59 -18.83 -5.21
N LYS A 137 27.05 -19.85 -4.52
CA LYS A 137 26.30 -20.94 -5.16
C LYS A 137 24.88 -20.47 -5.49
N LEU A 138 24.38 -20.88 -6.65
CA LEU A 138 22.98 -20.66 -7.03
C LEU A 138 22.06 -21.37 -6.04
N VAL A 139 21.21 -20.61 -5.34
CA VAL A 139 20.26 -21.14 -4.35
C VAL A 139 18.86 -21.26 -4.93
N ARG A 140 18.48 -20.35 -5.83
CA ARG A 140 17.11 -20.32 -6.37
C ARG A 140 17.06 -19.65 -7.74
N GLU A 141 16.40 -20.31 -8.70
CA GLU A 141 15.82 -19.65 -9.87
C GLU A 141 14.44 -19.13 -9.49
N LEU A 142 14.19 -17.84 -9.70
CA LEU A 142 12.96 -17.18 -9.26
C LEU A 142 11.79 -17.58 -10.18
N SER A 143 10.96 -18.51 -9.73
CA SER A 143 9.70 -18.87 -10.36
C SER A 143 8.52 -18.09 -9.75
N ASN A 144 7.99 -17.16 -10.54
CA ASN A 144 6.65 -16.53 -10.49
C ASN A 144 6.15 -15.81 -9.23
N LYS A 145 6.76 -15.95 -8.05
CA LYS A 145 6.41 -15.15 -6.86
C LYS A 145 7.65 -14.45 -6.31
N LEU A 146 7.76 -13.17 -6.65
CA LEU A 146 8.82 -12.28 -6.19
C LEU A 146 8.40 -11.64 -4.86
N SER A 147 9.38 -11.23 -4.07
CA SER A 147 9.19 -10.52 -2.80
C SER A 147 9.96 -9.20 -2.82
N TYR A 148 9.83 -8.40 -1.77
CA TYR A 148 10.60 -7.16 -1.63
C TYR A 148 12.12 -7.37 -1.59
N ARG A 149 12.60 -8.61 -1.33
CA ARG A 149 14.03 -8.94 -1.40
C ARG A 149 14.57 -8.86 -2.83
N GLU A 150 13.73 -9.17 -3.82
CA GLU A 150 14.07 -9.12 -5.24
C GLU A 150 13.84 -7.75 -5.87
N ALA A 151 13.12 -6.84 -5.21
CA ALA A 151 12.77 -5.52 -5.73
C ALA A 151 14.00 -4.69 -6.19
N PRO A 152 15.13 -4.64 -5.45
CA PRO A 152 16.33 -3.95 -5.93
C PRO A 152 16.82 -4.45 -7.29
N ALA A 153 16.87 -5.76 -7.51
CA ALA A 153 17.37 -6.30 -8.78
C ALA A 153 16.36 -6.12 -9.93
N LEU A 154 15.06 -6.24 -9.65
CA LEU A 154 14.00 -5.93 -10.63
C LEU A 154 14.10 -4.48 -11.10
N VAL A 155 14.28 -3.54 -10.16
CA VAL A 155 14.40 -2.12 -10.50
C VAL A 155 15.73 -1.86 -11.21
N PHE A 156 16.86 -2.10 -10.55
CA PHE A 156 18.15 -1.69 -11.11
C PHE A 156 18.47 -2.44 -12.40
N SER A 157 18.32 -3.77 -12.43
CA SER A 157 18.76 -4.55 -13.59
C SER A 157 17.71 -4.68 -14.69
N GLU A 158 16.47 -5.04 -14.36
CA GLU A 158 15.47 -5.31 -15.41
C GLU A 158 14.91 -4.01 -15.98
N LEU A 159 14.53 -3.07 -15.11
CA LEU A 159 13.95 -1.79 -15.55
C LEU A 159 14.97 -0.82 -16.14
N PHE A 160 16.15 -0.71 -15.53
CA PHE A 160 17.15 0.32 -15.87
C PHE A 160 18.46 -0.22 -16.45
N GLY A 161 18.68 -1.54 -16.50
CA GLY A 161 19.91 -2.13 -17.06
C GLY A 161 21.17 -1.84 -16.25
N ILE A 162 21.04 -1.51 -14.97
CA ILE A 162 22.12 -1.20 -14.03
C ILE A 162 22.53 -2.46 -13.27
N LYS A 163 23.85 -2.62 -13.05
CA LYS A 163 24.46 -3.64 -12.20
C LYS A 163 25.56 -3.04 -11.33
N GLY A 164 26.00 -3.77 -10.32
CA GLY A 164 27.09 -3.39 -9.43
C GLY A 164 26.67 -2.37 -8.38
N VAL A 165 25.43 -2.49 -7.87
CA VAL A 165 24.86 -1.57 -6.89
C VAL A 165 24.56 -2.33 -5.60
N LYS A 166 25.05 -1.80 -4.47
CA LYS A 166 24.62 -2.18 -3.13
C LYS A 166 23.53 -1.22 -2.68
N VAL A 167 22.38 -1.76 -2.34
CA VAL A 167 21.23 -1.05 -1.76
C VAL A 167 21.16 -1.38 -0.28
N THR A 168 21.13 -0.36 0.57
CA THR A 168 21.03 -0.56 2.03
C THR A 168 19.86 0.22 2.60
N CYS A 169 18.92 -0.47 3.22
CA CYS A 169 17.91 0.15 4.07
C CYS A 169 18.56 0.49 5.42
N LYS A 170 19.15 1.68 5.51
CA LYS A 170 19.99 2.09 6.64
C LYS A 170 19.17 2.40 7.89
N GLU A 171 18.07 3.10 7.71
CA GLU A 171 17.33 3.68 8.81
C GLU A 171 15.83 3.51 8.61
N ILE A 172 15.18 3.02 9.66
CA ILE A 172 13.73 3.05 9.83
C ILE A 172 13.45 3.19 11.33
N PRO A 173 12.64 4.17 11.76
CA PRO A 173 12.22 4.26 13.15
C PRO A 173 11.52 2.98 13.61
N LEU A 174 11.88 2.46 14.78
CA LEU A 174 11.31 1.21 15.32
C LEU A 174 9.77 1.24 15.40
N MET A 175 9.19 2.38 15.75
CA MET A 175 7.73 2.57 15.75
C MET A 175 7.11 2.41 14.37
N ALA A 176 7.77 2.92 13.32
CA ALA A 176 7.28 2.77 11.95
C ALA A 176 7.38 1.33 11.45
N LEU A 177 8.46 0.62 11.82
CA LEU A 177 8.63 -0.81 11.51
C LEU A 177 7.55 -1.66 12.20
N ALA A 178 7.16 -1.29 13.41
CA ALA A 178 6.29 -2.08 14.28
C ALA A 178 4.84 -2.21 13.79
N GLY A 179 4.32 -1.32 12.92
CA GLY A 179 3.00 -1.59 12.35
C GLY A 179 2.62 -0.80 11.11
N GLY A 180 3.41 -1.04 10.06
CA GLY A 180 2.86 -1.01 8.71
C GLY A 180 2.53 0.38 8.21
N MET A 181 3.43 1.34 8.39
CA MET A 181 3.31 2.72 7.89
C MET A 181 3.67 2.85 6.39
N GLU A 182 3.37 1.82 5.59
CA GLU A 182 3.69 1.75 4.16
C GLU A 182 5.18 1.94 3.82
N SER A 183 6.07 1.40 4.66
CA SER A 183 7.52 1.42 4.43
C SER A 183 7.94 0.70 3.15
N SER A 184 7.17 -0.28 2.71
CA SER A 184 7.35 -0.93 1.40
C SER A 184 7.16 0.02 0.24
N ASN A 185 6.11 0.85 0.28
CA ASN A 185 5.81 1.83 -0.75
C ASN A 185 6.91 2.88 -0.84
N ALA A 186 7.36 3.40 0.32
CA ALA A 186 8.49 4.31 0.38
C ALA A 186 9.78 3.68 -0.15
N PHE A 187 10.02 2.39 0.13
CA PHE A 187 11.19 1.67 -0.36
C PHE A 187 11.18 1.54 -1.89
N VAL A 188 10.04 1.16 -2.47
CA VAL A 188 9.88 1.08 -3.93
C VAL A 188 10.11 2.43 -4.61
N ILE A 189 9.56 3.53 -4.04
CA ILE A 189 9.83 4.88 -4.55
C ILE A 189 11.32 5.20 -4.52
N ALA A 190 12.00 4.92 -3.40
CA ALA A 190 13.43 5.16 -3.27
C ALA A 190 14.25 4.39 -4.32
N LEU A 191 13.93 3.13 -4.57
CA LEU A 191 14.60 2.31 -5.60
C LEU A 191 14.45 2.91 -6.99
N ILE A 192 13.22 3.21 -7.42
CA ILE A 192 12.93 3.69 -8.78
C ILE A 192 13.51 5.10 -8.97
N ALA A 193 13.39 5.98 -7.97
CA ALA A 193 13.97 7.31 -8.00
C ALA A 193 15.49 7.27 -8.15
N ALA A 194 16.19 6.48 -7.32
CA ALA A 194 17.63 6.33 -7.39
C ALA A 194 18.09 5.73 -8.72
N ALA A 195 17.44 4.67 -9.20
CA ALA A 195 17.77 4.08 -10.49
C ALA A 195 17.52 5.05 -11.67
N SER A 196 16.45 5.84 -11.61
CA SER A 196 16.16 6.91 -12.58
C SER A 196 17.25 7.98 -12.60
N MET A 197 17.69 8.43 -11.43
CA MET A 197 18.76 9.42 -11.27
C MET A 197 20.11 8.89 -11.78
N LEU A 198 20.50 7.69 -11.35
CA LEU A 198 21.79 7.08 -11.69
C LEU A 198 21.89 6.78 -13.18
N SER A 199 20.82 6.26 -13.79
CA SER A 199 20.77 5.96 -15.22
C SER A 199 20.60 7.20 -16.12
N GLY A 200 20.28 8.36 -15.53
CA GLY A 200 19.94 9.57 -16.28
C GLY A 200 18.64 9.47 -17.09
N ALA A 201 17.77 8.51 -16.77
CA ALA A 201 16.45 8.38 -17.39
C ALA A 201 15.55 9.58 -17.06
N ASN A 202 15.76 10.20 -15.89
CA ASN A 202 15.09 11.42 -15.46
C ASN A 202 13.55 11.33 -15.53
N LEU A 203 13.02 10.22 -15.02
CA LEU A 203 11.58 9.97 -14.90
C LEU A 203 10.90 11.08 -14.10
N THR A 204 9.68 11.42 -14.49
CA THR A 204 8.82 12.29 -13.67
C THR A 204 8.29 11.53 -12.46
N TRP A 205 7.81 12.24 -11.44
CA TRP A 205 7.16 11.59 -10.30
C TRP A 205 5.91 10.77 -10.69
N SER A 206 5.22 11.17 -11.76
CA SER A 206 4.09 10.39 -12.30
C SER A 206 4.56 9.05 -12.86
N ASP A 207 5.66 9.05 -13.61
CA ASP A 207 6.25 7.81 -14.15
C ASP A 207 6.74 6.88 -13.03
N ILE A 208 7.34 7.47 -11.99
CA ILE A 208 7.81 6.73 -10.81
C ILE A 208 6.62 6.10 -10.07
N PHE A 209 5.54 6.88 -9.84
CA PHE A 209 4.33 6.41 -9.17
C PHE A 209 3.65 5.25 -9.92
N GLU A 210 3.47 5.39 -11.24
CA GLU A 210 2.87 4.34 -12.08
C GLU A 210 3.69 3.04 -12.03
N LYS A 211 5.02 3.14 -12.16
CA LYS A 211 5.92 1.98 -12.09
C LYS A 211 5.93 1.33 -10.71
N ALA A 212 5.85 2.13 -9.65
CA ALA A 212 5.79 1.64 -8.28
C ALA A 212 4.52 0.83 -8.02
N LEU A 213 3.36 1.34 -8.47
CA LEU A 213 2.09 0.62 -8.37
C LEU A 213 2.12 -0.71 -9.12
N TYR A 214 2.64 -0.71 -10.36
CA TYR A 214 2.78 -1.95 -11.13
C TYR A 214 3.71 -2.96 -10.46
N LEU A 215 4.87 -2.50 -9.98
CA LEU A 215 5.83 -3.37 -9.29
C LEU A 215 5.16 -4.05 -8.08
N GLU A 216 4.46 -3.30 -7.24
CA GLU A 216 3.83 -3.84 -6.02
C GLU A 216 2.62 -4.74 -6.31
N ASN A 217 1.71 -4.32 -7.18
CA ASN A 217 0.45 -5.03 -7.42
C ASN A 217 0.63 -6.24 -8.35
N ASP A 218 1.48 -6.13 -9.37
CA ASP A 218 1.57 -7.13 -10.43
C ASP A 218 2.76 -8.09 -10.27
N LEU A 219 3.87 -7.64 -9.67
CA LEU A 219 5.10 -8.45 -9.59
C LEU A 219 5.41 -8.96 -8.17
N LEU A 220 5.26 -8.10 -7.16
CA LEU A 220 5.56 -8.43 -5.77
C LEU A 220 4.38 -9.10 -5.03
N GLY A 221 3.23 -9.22 -5.69
CA GLY A 221 2.06 -9.94 -5.18
C GLY A 221 1.41 -9.28 -3.97
N THR A 222 1.56 -7.96 -3.83
CA THR A 222 0.88 -7.17 -2.80
C THR A 222 -0.37 -6.49 -3.35
N SER A 223 -1.17 -5.90 -2.47
CA SER A 223 -2.34 -5.10 -2.86
C SER A 223 -2.18 -3.73 -2.23
N THR A 224 -1.83 -2.74 -3.06
CA THR A 224 -1.64 -1.34 -2.68
C THR A 224 -2.50 -0.43 -3.54
N GLY A 225 -3.08 0.59 -2.93
CA GLY A 225 -3.83 1.63 -3.63
C GLY A 225 -3.01 2.86 -4.02
N GLY A 226 -1.81 3.00 -3.46
CA GLY A 226 -0.84 4.03 -3.85
C GLY A 226 -0.76 5.27 -2.95
N GLN A 227 -1.58 5.36 -1.91
CA GLN A 227 -1.48 6.49 -0.98
C GLN A 227 -0.10 6.59 -0.29
N GLY A 228 0.52 5.48 0.13
CA GLY A 228 1.88 5.52 0.71
C GLY A 228 2.96 5.87 -0.30
N HIS A 229 2.80 5.50 -1.58
CA HIS A 229 3.69 5.96 -2.64
C HIS A 229 3.63 7.48 -2.80
N LEU A 230 2.42 8.07 -2.80
CA LEU A 230 2.26 9.52 -2.91
C LEU A 230 2.72 10.24 -1.63
N ALA A 231 2.57 9.64 -0.45
CA ALA A 231 3.12 10.17 0.79
C ALA A 231 4.66 10.31 0.70
N ALA A 232 5.33 9.28 0.19
CA ALA A 232 6.78 9.25 0.00
C ALA A 232 7.26 10.26 -1.06
N ILE A 233 6.46 10.50 -2.11
CA ILE A 233 6.80 11.45 -3.18
C ILE A 233 6.58 12.91 -2.74
N LEU A 234 5.43 13.20 -2.10
CA LEU A 234 4.95 14.57 -1.94
C LEU A 234 5.20 15.17 -0.55
N GLY A 235 5.30 14.34 0.50
CA GLY A 235 5.28 14.86 1.87
C GLY A 235 3.96 15.55 2.24
N GLY A 236 3.95 16.21 3.40
CA GLY A 236 2.85 17.09 3.84
C GLY A 236 1.47 16.42 3.93
N VAL A 237 0.42 17.24 3.80
CA VAL A 237 -0.98 16.77 3.84
C VAL A 237 -1.65 17.03 2.50
N HIS A 238 -2.12 15.98 1.85
CA HIS A 238 -2.67 16.03 0.50
C HIS A 238 -4.00 15.30 0.40
N ARG A 239 -4.86 15.78 -0.50
CA ARG A 239 -6.01 15.04 -1.00
C ARG A 239 -5.67 14.47 -2.38
N HIS A 240 -5.65 13.16 -2.51
CA HIS A 240 -5.42 12.44 -3.76
C HIS A 240 -6.75 12.07 -4.40
N ILE A 241 -6.98 12.56 -5.62
CA ILE A 241 -8.13 12.22 -6.45
C ILE A 241 -7.71 11.10 -7.40
N TRP A 242 -8.38 9.95 -7.32
CA TRP A 242 -7.98 8.76 -8.07
C TRP A 242 -8.62 8.74 -9.47
N LEU A 243 -7.78 8.76 -10.50
CA LEU A 243 -8.23 8.96 -11.88
C LEU A 243 -8.46 7.65 -12.64
N LEU A 244 -8.18 6.49 -12.03
CA LEU A 244 -8.29 5.20 -12.71
C LEU A 244 -9.67 4.93 -13.28
N GLY A 245 -10.74 5.25 -12.55
CA GLY A 245 -12.11 5.06 -13.05
C GLY A 245 -12.51 6.05 -14.15
N LEU A 246 -11.79 7.17 -14.30
CA LEU A 246 -12.03 8.18 -15.34
C LEU A 246 -11.18 7.94 -16.60
N LYS A 247 -9.91 7.57 -16.43
CA LYS A 247 -8.91 7.50 -17.51
C LYS A 247 -8.56 6.07 -17.90
N GLY A 248 -8.95 5.07 -17.12
CA GLY A 248 -8.55 3.67 -17.32
C GLY A 248 -7.11 3.34 -16.93
N VAL A 249 -6.30 4.34 -16.54
CA VAL A 249 -4.88 4.23 -16.18
C VAL A 249 -4.65 4.61 -14.72
N GLU A 250 -3.81 3.85 -14.01
CA GLU A 250 -3.44 4.12 -12.61
C GLU A 250 -2.75 5.48 -12.52
N SER A 251 -3.47 6.45 -11.96
CA SER A 251 -2.99 7.82 -11.84
C SER A 251 -3.78 8.55 -10.76
N ALA A 252 -3.16 9.59 -10.21
CA ALA A 252 -3.76 10.43 -9.19
C ALA A 252 -3.50 11.91 -9.49
N PHE A 253 -4.46 12.74 -9.11
CA PHE A 253 -4.29 14.19 -9.02
C PHE A 253 -4.24 14.58 -7.54
N SER A 254 -3.11 15.11 -7.08
CA SER A 254 -2.89 15.44 -5.66
C SER A 254 -3.05 16.94 -5.43
N ILE A 255 -3.91 17.29 -4.49
CA ILE A 255 -4.19 18.68 -4.09
C ILE A 255 -3.58 18.89 -2.69
N PRO A 256 -2.63 19.82 -2.50
CA PRO A 256 -2.19 20.22 -1.17
C PRO A 256 -3.40 20.64 -0.35
N LEU A 257 -3.59 20.01 0.81
CA LEU A 257 -4.82 20.14 1.57
C LEU A 257 -4.70 21.16 2.70
N LEU A 258 -3.62 21.07 3.47
CA LEU A 258 -3.38 21.88 4.66
C LEU A 258 -2.05 22.63 4.51
N ASP A 259 -2.01 23.84 5.03
CA ASP A 259 -0.75 24.57 5.23
C ASP A 259 -0.06 24.10 6.53
N ARG A 260 1.11 24.67 6.81
CA ARG A 260 1.91 24.31 7.98
C ARG A 260 1.17 24.60 9.30
N GLU A 261 0.58 25.78 9.43
CA GLU A 261 -0.13 26.19 10.65
C GLU A 261 -1.31 25.26 10.94
N THR A 262 -2.07 24.90 9.90
CA THR A 262 -3.19 23.97 10.04
C THR A 262 -2.72 22.55 10.31
N THR A 263 -1.56 22.16 9.76
CA THR A 263 -0.96 20.85 10.05
C THR A 263 -0.54 20.76 11.52
N GLU A 264 0.17 21.77 12.04
CA GLU A 264 0.56 21.89 13.45
C GLU A 264 -0.67 21.85 14.38
N TYR A 265 -1.76 22.53 14.01
CA TYR A 265 -3.03 22.43 14.74
C TYR A 265 -3.52 20.98 14.83
N PHE A 266 -3.48 20.18 13.77
CA PHE A 266 -3.92 18.78 13.86
C PHE A 266 -2.92 17.88 14.58
N GLU A 267 -1.62 18.19 14.55
CA GLU A 267 -0.62 17.46 15.33
C GLU A 267 -0.91 17.54 16.84
N ASP A 268 -1.44 18.67 17.34
CA ASP A 268 -1.85 18.84 18.74
C ASP A 268 -3.15 18.09 19.10
N HIS A 269 -3.91 17.61 18.11
CA HIS A 269 -5.24 17.00 18.31
C HIS A 269 -5.33 15.55 17.82
N VAL A 270 -4.24 14.98 17.30
CA VAL A 270 -4.21 13.61 16.77
C VAL A 270 -3.11 12.81 17.46
N LEU A 271 -3.46 11.61 17.89
CA LEU A 271 -2.51 10.63 18.39
C LEU A 271 -2.42 9.43 17.43
N ILE A 272 -1.21 9.07 17.03
CA ILE A 272 -0.93 7.81 16.32
C ILE A 272 -0.47 6.78 17.35
N VAL A 273 -1.25 5.72 17.51
CA VAL A 273 -0.92 4.61 18.40
C VAL A 273 -0.52 3.39 17.58
N GLN A 274 0.73 2.96 17.74
CA GLN A 274 1.23 1.74 17.12
C GLN A 274 1.17 0.57 18.10
N ALA A 275 0.24 -0.35 17.88
CA ALA A 275 0.03 -1.48 18.76
C ALA A 275 0.83 -2.74 18.38
N GLY A 276 1.57 -2.68 17.26
CA GLY A 276 2.47 -3.75 16.82
C GLY A 276 1.81 -4.78 15.89
N LYS A 277 2.62 -5.45 15.07
CA LYS A 277 2.19 -6.50 14.11
C LYS A 277 1.63 -7.77 14.75
N LYS A 278 1.90 -8.01 16.04
CA LYS A 278 1.45 -9.21 16.77
C LYS A 278 1.00 -8.81 18.18
N TYR A 279 -0.29 -9.00 18.45
CA TYR A 279 -0.82 -8.91 19.80
C TYR A 279 -0.67 -10.28 20.48
N SER A 280 0.45 -10.50 21.15
CA SER A 280 0.63 -11.67 22.01
C SER A 280 0.77 -11.17 23.45
N ASN A 281 -0.33 -10.84 24.11
CA ASN A 281 -0.33 -10.55 25.55
C ASN A 281 -0.14 -11.86 26.35
N GLY A 282 0.96 -12.57 26.09
CA GLY A 282 1.21 -13.95 26.54
C GLY A 282 0.34 -15.02 25.87
N LYS A 283 -0.52 -14.65 24.90
CA LYS A 283 -1.42 -15.56 24.16
C LYS A 283 -0.91 -15.84 22.74
N PRO A 284 -1.33 -16.96 22.10
CA PRO A 284 -1.07 -17.19 20.68
C PRO A 284 -1.52 -16.01 19.83
N ALA A 285 -0.69 -15.63 18.85
CA ALA A 285 -1.00 -14.51 17.96
C ALA A 285 -2.25 -14.83 17.13
N GLU A 286 -3.23 -13.93 17.15
CA GLU A 286 -4.41 -14.05 16.29
C GLU A 286 -4.05 -13.67 14.84
N PRO A 287 -4.53 -14.42 13.84
CA PRO A 287 -4.28 -14.13 12.43
C PRO A 287 -5.12 -12.94 11.98
N ARG A 288 -4.66 -11.72 12.30
CA ARG A 288 -5.29 -10.49 11.84
C ARG A 288 -4.43 -9.86 10.77
N THR A 289 -4.98 -9.75 9.56
CA THR A 289 -4.34 -9.03 8.46
C THR A 289 -5.29 -8.02 7.84
N SER A 290 -4.81 -6.81 7.57
CA SER A 290 -5.52 -5.82 6.75
C SER A 290 -6.01 -6.40 5.42
N ARG A 291 -5.23 -7.30 4.82
CA ARG A 291 -5.59 -8.03 3.60
C ARG A 291 -6.90 -8.81 3.74
N LEU A 292 -7.07 -9.56 4.83
CA LEU A 292 -8.28 -10.34 5.09
C LEU A 292 -9.52 -9.46 5.10
N VAL A 293 -9.48 -8.38 5.89
CA VAL A 293 -10.58 -7.44 6.03
C VAL A 293 -10.87 -6.70 4.72
N ASN A 294 -9.83 -6.23 4.03
CA ASN A 294 -9.96 -5.57 2.73
C ASN A 294 -10.64 -6.47 1.70
N ASN A 295 -10.33 -7.77 1.68
CA ASN A 295 -10.96 -8.71 0.76
C ASN A 295 -12.47 -8.85 1.00
N LEU A 296 -12.94 -8.80 2.25
CA LEU A 296 -14.39 -8.82 2.55
C LEU A 296 -15.09 -7.61 1.93
N TRP A 297 -14.46 -6.42 2.02
CA TRP A 297 -14.98 -5.20 1.43
C TRP A 297 -14.94 -5.24 -0.11
N VAL A 298 -13.82 -5.70 -0.69
CA VAL A 298 -13.67 -5.84 -2.15
C VAL A 298 -14.71 -6.82 -2.70
N ASP A 299 -14.96 -7.93 -2.01
CA ASP A 299 -15.96 -8.91 -2.41
C ASP A 299 -17.34 -8.27 -2.57
N LEU A 300 -17.82 -7.55 -1.55
CA LEU A 300 -19.12 -6.88 -1.60
C LEU A 300 -19.22 -5.84 -2.73
N LEU A 301 -18.11 -5.15 -3.02
CA LEU A 301 -18.02 -4.19 -4.12
C LEU A 301 -18.06 -4.87 -5.50
N VAL A 302 -17.22 -5.88 -5.70
CA VAL A 302 -17.03 -6.56 -6.99
C VAL A 302 -18.25 -7.42 -7.35
N ASP A 303 -18.85 -8.05 -6.35
CA ASP A 303 -20.05 -8.87 -6.49
C ASP A 303 -21.36 -8.06 -6.52
N GLU A 304 -21.25 -6.74 -6.39
CA GLU A 304 -22.36 -5.80 -6.51
C GLU A 304 -23.48 -6.09 -5.50
N ASP A 305 -23.12 -6.40 -4.25
CA ASP A 305 -24.09 -6.51 -3.17
C ASP A 305 -24.75 -5.13 -2.95
N PRO A 306 -26.10 -5.01 -2.99
CA PRO A 306 -26.76 -3.70 -2.91
C PRO A 306 -26.44 -2.91 -1.64
N VAL A 307 -26.31 -3.61 -0.50
CA VAL A 307 -25.96 -2.97 0.77
C VAL A 307 -24.50 -2.53 0.75
N GLY A 308 -23.59 -3.41 0.31
CA GLY A 308 -22.18 -3.10 0.11
C GLY A 308 -21.94 -1.89 -0.80
N LEU A 309 -22.60 -1.85 -1.97
CA LEU A 309 -22.50 -0.73 -2.92
C LEU A 309 -22.98 0.59 -2.31
N ARG A 310 -24.11 0.59 -1.60
CA ARG A 310 -24.63 1.79 -0.91
C ARG A 310 -23.61 2.32 0.10
N LEU A 311 -23.08 1.44 0.95
CA LEU A 311 -22.11 1.79 1.97
C LEU A 311 -20.78 2.26 1.37
N HIS A 312 -20.31 1.62 0.29
CA HIS A 312 -19.13 2.07 -0.43
C HIS A 312 -19.31 3.41 -1.13
N GLY A 313 -20.49 3.68 -1.70
CA GLY A 313 -20.82 5.00 -2.25
C GLY A 313 -20.80 6.10 -1.18
N GLU A 314 -21.30 5.81 0.02
CA GLU A 314 -21.24 6.74 1.15
C GLU A 314 -19.79 7.11 1.53
N LYS A 315 -18.85 6.15 1.49
CA LYS A 315 -17.42 6.41 1.74
C LYS A 315 -16.83 7.48 0.83
N VAL A 316 -17.25 7.55 -0.44
CA VAL A 316 -16.78 8.59 -1.39
C VAL A 316 -17.20 9.97 -0.91
N LYS A 317 -18.45 10.12 -0.47
CA LYS A 317 -18.97 11.37 0.09
C LYS A 317 -18.23 11.75 1.39
N LEU A 318 -18.04 10.80 2.30
CA LEU A 318 -17.33 11.04 3.57
C LEU A 318 -15.89 11.52 3.35
N ALA A 319 -15.19 10.96 2.36
CA ALA A 319 -13.82 11.39 2.04
C ALA A 319 -13.76 12.85 1.58
N TYR A 320 -14.74 13.30 0.79
CA TYR A 320 -14.86 14.71 0.41
C TYR A 320 -15.18 15.60 1.62
N GLU A 321 -16.19 15.23 2.42
CA GLU A 321 -16.61 16.03 3.58
C GLU A 321 -15.52 16.10 4.65
N TYR A 322 -14.72 15.04 4.78
CA TYR A 322 -13.58 14.99 5.70
C TYR A 322 -12.49 15.97 5.29
N ALA A 323 -12.13 15.98 4.00
CA ALA A 323 -11.17 16.94 3.48
C ALA A 323 -11.61 18.40 3.72
N GLU A 324 -12.89 18.69 3.54
CA GLU A 324 -13.43 20.03 3.82
C GLU A 324 -13.42 20.35 5.33
N ALA A 325 -13.85 19.41 6.18
CA ALA A 325 -13.83 19.60 7.63
C ALA A 325 -12.42 19.88 8.17
N LEU A 326 -11.40 19.18 7.62
CA LEU A 326 -10.00 19.43 7.96
C LEU A 326 -9.57 20.86 7.60
N LYS A 327 -9.89 21.35 6.39
CA LYS A 327 -9.55 22.72 5.98
C LYS A 327 -10.12 23.79 6.90
N TYR A 328 -11.33 23.56 7.43
CA TYR A 328 -12.01 24.50 8.32
C TYR A 328 -11.70 24.25 9.81
N LYS A 329 -10.77 23.35 10.15
CA LYS A 329 -10.41 22.98 11.53
C LYS A 329 -11.64 22.53 12.37
N ASP A 330 -12.68 22.00 11.71
CA ASP A 330 -13.94 21.57 12.35
C ASP A 330 -13.77 20.17 12.96
N LEU A 331 -13.18 20.11 14.15
CA LEU A 331 -12.87 18.85 14.85
C LEU A 331 -14.11 18.02 15.16
N ALA A 332 -15.22 18.65 15.53
CA ALA A 332 -16.46 17.94 15.83
C ALA A 332 -16.96 17.18 14.58
N LYS A 333 -16.92 17.84 13.42
CA LYS A 333 -17.26 17.19 12.15
C LYS A 333 -16.23 16.15 11.73
N VAL A 334 -14.93 16.39 11.93
CA VAL A 334 -13.87 15.40 11.70
C VAL A 334 -14.13 14.12 12.49
N VAL A 335 -14.37 14.23 13.79
CA VAL A 335 -14.70 13.09 14.67
C VAL A 335 -15.93 12.35 14.18
N GLY A 336 -17.01 13.07 13.87
CA GLY A 336 -18.25 12.48 13.36
C GLY A 336 -18.05 11.71 12.04
N LEU A 337 -17.28 12.25 11.11
CA LEU A 337 -16.99 11.64 9.81
C LEU A 337 -16.08 10.40 9.94
N VAL A 338 -15.07 10.44 10.81
CA VAL A 338 -14.21 9.28 11.10
C VAL A 338 -15.06 8.16 11.73
N ASN A 339 -15.89 8.49 12.72
CA ASN A 339 -16.76 7.50 13.36
C ASN A 339 -17.71 6.84 12.36
N ARG A 340 -18.39 7.63 11.52
CA ARG A 340 -19.28 7.07 10.49
C ARG A 340 -18.52 6.18 9.50
N TYR A 341 -17.31 6.57 9.12
CA TYR A 341 -16.48 5.78 8.21
C TYR A 341 -16.07 4.43 8.83
N VAL A 342 -15.75 4.41 10.12
CA VAL A 342 -15.49 3.19 10.90
C VAL A 342 -16.74 2.31 11.01
N ASP A 343 -17.91 2.91 11.24
CA ASP A 343 -19.18 2.17 11.28
C ASP A 343 -19.48 1.49 9.95
N ILE A 344 -19.27 2.19 8.83
CA ILE A 344 -19.41 1.59 7.49
C ILE A 344 -18.49 0.38 7.33
N ARG A 345 -17.22 0.49 7.76
CA ARG A 345 -16.27 -0.64 7.70
C ARG A 345 -16.72 -1.83 8.55
N ASN A 346 -17.29 -1.55 9.72
CA ASN A 346 -17.86 -2.58 10.58
C ASN A 346 -19.08 -3.25 9.94
N GLU A 347 -20.01 -2.46 9.41
CA GLU A 347 -21.22 -2.91 8.72
C GLU A 347 -20.90 -3.77 7.50
N LEU A 348 -19.86 -3.42 6.73
CA LEU A 348 -19.41 -4.20 5.58
C LEU A 348 -18.91 -5.58 6.00
N CYS A 349 -18.10 -5.69 7.06
CA CYS A 349 -17.68 -6.99 7.58
C CYS A 349 -18.87 -7.84 8.04
N LYS A 350 -19.77 -7.24 8.84
CA LYS A 350 -20.99 -7.92 9.32
C LYS A 350 -21.86 -8.39 8.16
N ARG A 351 -22.04 -7.55 7.13
CA ARG A 351 -22.80 -7.89 5.92
C ARG A 351 -22.20 -9.09 5.20
N TRP A 352 -20.88 -9.14 5.03
CA TRP A 352 -20.21 -10.26 4.37
C TRP A 352 -20.49 -11.57 5.13
N PHE A 353 -20.32 -11.60 6.46
CA PHE A 353 -20.63 -12.78 7.27
C PHE A 353 -22.12 -13.12 7.27
N ALA A 354 -23.02 -12.13 7.33
CA ALA A 354 -24.45 -12.36 7.23
C ALA A 354 -24.84 -13.07 5.92
N ILE A 355 -24.17 -12.76 4.81
CA ILE A 355 -24.36 -13.46 3.52
C ILE A 355 -23.78 -14.88 3.60
N ALA A 356 -22.54 -15.04 4.06
CA ALA A 356 -21.87 -16.34 4.17
C ALA A 356 -22.64 -17.34 5.04
N LEU A 357 -23.26 -16.84 6.13
CA LEU A 357 -24.04 -17.63 7.08
C LEU A 357 -25.52 -17.78 6.69
N GLY A 358 -25.94 -17.20 5.56
CA GLY A 358 -27.32 -17.28 5.07
C GLY A 358 -28.34 -16.47 5.87
N LEU A 359 -27.89 -15.53 6.70
CA LEU A 359 -28.73 -14.63 7.51
C LEU A 359 -29.27 -13.45 6.68
N ALA A 360 -28.51 -13.00 5.68
CA ALA A 360 -28.91 -11.95 4.74
C ALA A 360 -29.91 -12.48 3.69
N ARG A 361 -31.21 -12.45 4.02
CA ARG A 361 -32.29 -12.98 3.16
C ARG A 361 -32.47 -12.24 1.85
N ASP A 362 -32.03 -10.99 1.77
CA ASP A 362 -32.05 -10.13 0.59
C ASP A 362 -30.87 -10.38 -0.36
N ALA A 363 -29.84 -11.11 0.07
CA ALA A 363 -28.69 -11.42 -0.77
C ALA A 363 -29.00 -12.52 -1.79
N LYS A 364 -28.42 -12.40 -2.99
CA LYS A 364 -28.51 -13.40 -4.07
C LYS A 364 -28.01 -14.76 -3.59
N ILE A 365 -28.68 -15.84 -3.98
CA ILE A 365 -28.31 -17.23 -3.62
C ILE A 365 -26.86 -17.54 -4.02
N SER A 366 -26.46 -17.13 -5.23
CA SER A 366 -25.09 -17.33 -5.73
C SER A 366 -24.01 -16.68 -4.86
N LEU A 367 -24.31 -15.55 -4.21
CA LEU A 367 -23.37 -14.90 -3.29
C LEU A 367 -23.25 -15.66 -1.97
N ARG A 368 -24.36 -16.22 -1.47
CA ARG A 368 -24.35 -17.04 -0.26
C ARG A 368 -23.48 -18.28 -0.46
N GLU A 369 -23.65 -18.98 -1.57
CA GLU A 369 -22.83 -20.16 -1.91
C GLU A 369 -21.35 -19.78 -2.06
N LYS A 370 -21.06 -18.68 -2.76
CA LYS A 370 -19.70 -18.19 -2.94
C LYS A 370 -19.02 -17.85 -1.61
N TYR A 371 -19.68 -17.08 -0.74
CA TYR A 371 -19.08 -16.62 0.51
C TYR A 371 -19.04 -17.71 1.57
N LYS A 372 -20.03 -18.60 1.59
CA LYS A 372 -19.97 -19.81 2.43
C LYS A 372 -18.75 -20.65 2.08
N ARG A 373 -18.52 -20.93 0.79
CA ARG A 373 -17.33 -21.67 0.35
C ARG A 373 -16.04 -20.94 0.73
N LYS A 374 -15.95 -19.62 0.51
CA LYS A 374 -14.78 -18.84 0.94
C LYS A 374 -14.53 -18.91 2.44
N LEU A 375 -15.60 -18.85 3.24
CA LEU A 375 -15.51 -18.96 4.70
C LEU A 375 -14.95 -20.32 5.12
N GLU A 376 -15.37 -21.41 4.46
CA GLU A 376 -14.92 -22.79 4.71
C GLU A 376 -13.51 -23.09 4.18
N GLU A 377 -13.10 -22.46 3.08
CA GLU A 377 -11.81 -22.71 2.42
C GLU A 377 -10.67 -21.80 2.92
N ASP A 378 -10.98 -20.60 3.39
CA ASP A 378 -9.98 -19.67 3.93
C ASP A 378 -9.73 -19.97 5.42
N PRO A 379 -8.51 -20.40 5.80
CA PRO A 379 -8.21 -20.83 7.17
C PRO A 379 -8.31 -19.69 8.19
N ASP A 380 -8.03 -18.44 7.80
CA ASP A 380 -8.15 -17.30 8.70
C ASP A 380 -9.64 -16.98 8.94
N LEU A 381 -10.47 -17.01 7.90
CA LEU A 381 -11.92 -16.81 8.06
C LEU A 381 -12.58 -17.94 8.86
N SER A 382 -12.23 -19.20 8.56
CA SER A 382 -12.67 -20.37 9.33
C SER A 382 -12.32 -20.25 10.80
N TYR A 383 -11.10 -19.83 11.13
CA TYR A 383 -10.67 -19.61 12.51
C TYR A 383 -11.61 -18.67 13.29
N TYR A 384 -11.92 -17.49 12.73
CA TYR A 384 -12.82 -16.54 13.40
C TYR A 384 -14.24 -17.10 13.51
N TYR A 385 -14.72 -17.79 12.47
CA TYR A 385 -16.05 -18.37 12.49
C TYR A 385 -16.20 -19.51 13.50
N GLU A 386 -15.21 -20.39 13.62
CA GLU A 386 -15.21 -21.45 14.64
C GLU A 386 -15.23 -20.88 16.06
N LYS A 387 -14.56 -19.73 16.26
CA LYS A 387 -14.47 -19.07 17.56
C LYS A 387 -15.75 -18.30 17.93
N GLU A 388 -16.31 -17.54 17.01
CA GLU A 388 -17.35 -16.54 17.29
C GLU A 388 -18.72 -16.86 16.65
N GLY A 389 -18.74 -17.75 15.65
CA GLY A 389 -19.95 -18.19 14.97
C GLY A 389 -20.78 -17.05 14.39
N ARG A 390 -22.05 -16.99 14.77
CA ARG A 390 -23.01 -15.98 14.29
C ARG A 390 -22.73 -14.57 14.80
N ALA A 391 -21.97 -14.43 15.89
CA ALA A 391 -21.66 -13.11 16.44
C ALA A 391 -20.95 -12.22 15.42
N LEU A 392 -20.17 -12.78 14.48
CA LEU A 392 -19.50 -12.02 13.40
C LEU A 392 -20.46 -11.34 12.40
N ALA A 393 -21.73 -11.76 12.37
CA ALA A 393 -22.76 -11.16 11.52
C ALA A 393 -23.68 -10.20 12.28
N GLU A 394 -23.76 -10.33 13.61
CA GLU A 394 -24.75 -9.65 14.46
C GLU A 394 -24.06 -8.59 15.32
N ASP A 395 -23.16 -9.01 16.21
CA ASP A 395 -22.63 -8.17 17.29
C ASP A 395 -21.19 -7.74 17.05
N LEU A 396 -20.36 -8.64 16.54
CA LEU A 396 -18.93 -8.45 16.33
C LEU A 396 -18.61 -8.05 14.90
N SER A 397 -17.53 -7.28 14.73
CA SER A 397 -16.98 -7.00 13.41
C SER A 397 -15.51 -7.37 13.38
N LEU A 398 -15.08 -8.07 12.33
CA LEU A 398 -13.68 -8.44 12.13
C LEU A 398 -12.77 -7.20 12.04
N TYR A 399 -13.29 -6.05 11.57
CA TYR A 399 -12.54 -4.80 11.51
C TYR A 399 -12.25 -4.21 12.89
N ALA A 400 -13.24 -4.21 13.79
CA ALA A 400 -13.12 -3.74 15.17
C ALA A 400 -13.01 -4.90 16.17
N TYR A 401 -12.42 -6.02 15.77
CA TYR A 401 -12.42 -7.24 16.57
C TYR A 401 -11.53 -7.15 17.81
N GLY A 402 -11.96 -7.84 18.88
CA GLY A 402 -11.26 -7.92 20.15
C GLY A 402 -11.26 -6.57 20.90
N PRO A 403 -10.14 -6.18 21.54
CA PRO A 403 -10.08 -4.99 22.40
C PRO A 403 -10.28 -3.68 21.63
N LEU A 404 -10.12 -3.69 20.30
CA LEU A 404 -10.33 -2.50 19.47
C LEU A 404 -11.81 -2.07 19.46
N GLY A 405 -12.76 -3.00 19.51
CA GLY A 405 -14.18 -2.66 19.51
C GLY A 405 -14.60 -1.91 20.79
N GLU A 406 -14.11 -2.38 21.93
CA GLU A 406 -14.33 -1.74 23.23
C GLU A 406 -13.64 -0.37 23.29
N LEU A 407 -12.37 -0.29 22.86
CA LEU A 407 -11.64 0.97 22.81
C LEU A 407 -12.33 2.03 21.94
N ILE A 408 -12.85 1.65 20.77
CA ILE A 408 -13.61 2.56 19.90
C ILE A 408 -14.88 3.05 20.60
N ARG A 409 -15.59 2.16 21.30
CA ARG A 409 -16.82 2.51 22.02
C ARG A 409 -16.54 3.50 23.14
N GLU A 410 -15.56 3.22 23.99
CA GLU A 410 -15.16 4.09 25.11
C GLU A 410 -14.66 5.44 24.61
N ALA A 411 -13.82 5.46 23.58
CA ALA A 411 -13.32 6.70 22.99
C ALA A 411 -14.45 7.60 22.48
N ARG A 412 -15.51 7.02 21.92
CA ARG A 412 -16.69 7.78 21.44
C ARG A 412 -17.46 8.46 22.57
N GLU A 413 -17.51 7.85 23.75
CA GLU A 413 -18.15 8.45 24.94
C GLU A 413 -17.43 9.74 25.36
N GLU A 414 -16.11 9.81 25.09
CA GLU A 414 -15.25 10.98 25.34
C GLU A 414 -15.14 11.93 24.13
N GLY A 415 -15.92 11.72 23.06
CA GLY A 415 -15.85 12.55 21.85
C GLY A 415 -14.58 12.35 21.01
N ILE A 416 -13.87 11.24 21.20
CA ILE A 416 -12.66 10.86 20.46
C ILE A 416 -13.06 9.87 19.35
N ALA A 417 -12.54 10.07 18.14
CA ALA A 417 -12.66 9.10 17.06
C ALA A 417 -11.37 8.30 16.92
N ILE A 418 -11.49 6.98 16.78
CA ILE A 418 -10.38 6.07 16.52
C ILE A 418 -10.54 5.49 15.12
N MET A 419 -9.50 5.62 14.29
CA MET A 419 -9.41 4.97 12.99
C MET A 419 -8.44 3.79 13.06
N PRO A 420 -8.90 2.54 13.17
CA PRO A 420 -8.02 1.38 13.10
C PRO A 420 -7.31 1.30 11.74
N LEU A 421 -5.99 1.37 11.78
CA LEU A 421 -5.09 1.06 10.65
C LEU A 421 -4.84 -0.45 10.69
N GLY A 422 -5.05 -1.12 9.55
CA GLY A 422 -5.14 -2.58 9.48
C GLY A 422 -3.82 -3.32 9.60
#